data_AF-A0A377UW11-F1
#
_entry.id   AF-A0A377UW11-F1
#
_cell.length_a   1.000
_cell.length_b   1.000
_cell.length_c   1.000
_cell.angle_alpha   90.00
_cell.angle_beta   90.00
_cell.angle_gamma   90.00
#
_symmetry.space_group_name_H-M   'P 1'
#
loop_
_entity.id
_entity.type
_entity.pdbx_description
1 polymer ?
#
loop_
_entity_poly.entity_id
_entity_poly.type
_entity_poly.pdbx_seq_one_letter_code
_entity_poly.pdbx_strand_id
1 'polypeptide(L)'
;MTPELRHCFSITIQVDKPIIVSRSPQTGKRQLIPIIGGSVSGQLRGHVLPGGVDSQIIEPDGTCRLSARYALQVAEGTVYVENNGIRRVPAQYHDQLFADDMRFFSDIPPEAIYFRTVPTFEVDAPALSWLTTSLFICAGGRTQDGVMLDFYQVADFHFLHITVIAVSPFFPSRQRSTMAPSFHSPESQTGAVMKAIAITQAAADGNNIPSLTEIDLPIPTAHGRDLLVAVKAISVNPVDTKVRAGFQGDTPRVLGWDAVGVVQSVGEEVTLFAPGDEVWYAGALGRAGSNSEYQLVDERLVAHKPRTLDNASAAALPLTAITAWELLFHRLGVEEGGNAGDTLLIVGAAGGVGSILTQLASKLTAMTVIGTASRPESQQWVREAGAHHVIDHSKPLADELARIGITSVTHVASLTNTEQHFNALINALAPQGKLALIDDPETLDVVPLKAKSLSLHWEFMFTRSMFETDDMIAQHQLLTRVAALIDNHTIKTTLGEHYGAITAANLQKAHRQLETGRAVGKIVLEGF
;
A
#
# COMPACT_ATOMS: atom_id res chain seq x y z
N MET A 1 0.63 -0.69 32.41
CA MET A 1 1.32 0.56 32.81
C MET A 1 0.60 1.72 32.14
N THR A 2 0.27 2.77 32.87
CA THR A 2 -0.35 3.97 32.32
C THR A 2 0.77 4.95 31.97
N PRO A 3 0.90 5.40 30.71
CA PRO A 3 1.96 6.33 30.34
C PRO A 3 1.79 7.65 31.08
N GLU A 4 2.90 8.27 31.49
CA GLU A 4 2.88 9.57 32.16
C GLU A 4 2.68 10.69 31.14
N LEU A 5 1.78 11.64 31.42
CA LEU A 5 1.51 12.78 30.56
C LEU A 5 2.08 14.04 31.20
N ARG A 6 3.07 14.65 30.53
CA ARG A 6 3.69 15.90 30.96
C ARG A 6 3.16 17.06 30.13
N HIS A 7 2.50 18.03 30.76
CA HIS A 7 2.10 19.27 30.09
C HIS A 7 3.33 20.04 29.60
N CYS A 8 3.28 20.52 28.34
CA CYS A 8 4.37 21.26 27.71
C CYS A 8 3.97 22.71 27.42
N PHE A 9 2.89 22.91 26.68
CA PHE A 9 2.43 24.23 26.26
C PHE A 9 0.93 24.22 25.94
N SER A 10 0.36 25.42 25.87
CA SER A 10 -1.04 25.66 25.57
C SER A 10 -1.16 26.63 24.41
N ILE A 11 -2.14 26.42 23.54
CA ILE A 11 -2.49 27.30 22.42
C ILE A 11 -3.93 27.78 22.60
N THR A 12 -4.15 29.09 22.51
CA THR A 12 -5.48 29.65 22.31
C THR A 12 -5.59 30.13 20.87
N ILE A 13 -6.45 29.48 20.09
CA ILE A 13 -6.67 29.77 18.67
C ILE A 13 -7.93 30.63 18.53
N GLN A 14 -7.82 31.72 17.79
CA GLN A 14 -8.93 32.54 17.36
C GLN A 14 -9.34 32.14 15.94
N VAL A 15 -10.65 32.03 15.71
CA VAL A 15 -11.20 31.55 14.44
C VAL A 15 -12.26 32.51 13.89
N ASP A 16 -12.41 32.52 12.56
CA ASP A 16 -13.47 33.27 11.89
C ASP A 16 -14.75 32.41 11.74
N LYS A 17 -15.78 32.99 11.13
CA LYS A 17 -17.02 32.32 10.79
C LYS A 17 -16.77 31.08 9.92
N PRO A 18 -17.39 29.94 10.25
CA PRO A 18 -17.29 28.74 9.42
C PRO A 18 -17.84 28.98 8.00
N ILE A 19 -17.09 28.54 7.01
CA ILE A 19 -17.54 28.39 5.63
C ILE A 19 -18.19 27.01 5.53
N ILE A 20 -19.51 26.98 5.31
CA ILE A 20 -20.25 25.72 5.20
C ILE A 20 -20.11 25.18 3.78
N VAL A 21 -19.50 24.01 3.65
CA VAL A 21 -19.32 23.32 2.37
C VAL A 21 -20.57 22.52 2.03
N SER A 22 -21.12 21.80 3.01
CA SER A 22 -22.39 21.07 2.85
C SER A 22 -23.09 20.87 4.19
N ARG A 23 -24.42 20.73 4.17
CA ARG A 23 -25.25 20.47 5.35
C ARG A 23 -26.47 19.64 4.96
N SER A 24 -26.65 18.50 5.62
CA SER A 24 -27.82 17.63 5.47
C SER A 24 -28.08 16.87 6.78
N PRO A 25 -29.35 16.70 7.19
CA PRO A 25 -29.69 15.82 8.32
C PRO A 25 -29.27 14.35 8.11
N GLN A 26 -29.21 13.88 6.86
CA GLN A 26 -28.89 12.50 6.52
C GLN A 26 -27.38 12.25 6.41
N THR A 27 -26.62 13.22 5.87
CA THR A 27 -25.19 13.03 5.58
C THR A 27 -24.26 13.86 6.46
N GLY A 28 -24.79 14.73 7.32
CA GLY A 28 -24.02 15.54 8.27
C GLY A 28 -23.67 16.94 7.74
N LYS A 29 -22.72 17.63 8.40
CA LYS A 29 -22.26 18.99 8.07
C LYS A 29 -20.76 19.03 7.82
N ARG A 30 -20.34 19.60 6.70
CA ARG A 30 -18.93 19.81 6.34
C ARG A 30 -18.62 21.29 6.33
N GLN A 31 -17.56 21.71 7.00
CA GLN A 31 -17.21 23.12 7.13
C GLN A 31 -15.70 23.35 7.23
N LEU A 32 -15.27 24.51 6.78
CA LEU A 32 -13.90 25.02 6.93
C LEU A 32 -13.95 26.24 7.83
N ILE A 33 -13.16 26.27 8.89
CA ILE A 33 -13.11 27.40 9.82
C ILE A 33 -11.75 28.08 9.69
N PRO A 34 -11.67 29.31 9.15
CA PRO A 34 -10.42 30.05 9.06
C PRO A 34 -9.82 30.31 10.44
N ILE A 35 -8.51 30.11 10.57
CA ILE A 35 -7.74 30.47 11.76
C ILE A 35 -7.13 31.85 11.52
N ILE A 36 -7.47 32.80 12.37
CA ILE A 36 -7.14 34.22 12.20
C ILE A 36 -6.07 34.71 13.16
N GLY A 37 -5.71 33.91 14.16
CA GLY A 37 -4.67 34.26 15.12
C GLY A 37 -4.76 33.44 16.39
N GLY A 38 -4.05 33.88 17.43
CA GLY A 38 -4.01 33.19 18.71
C GLY A 38 -2.72 33.42 19.48
N SER A 39 -2.65 32.84 20.67
CA SER A 39 -1.48 32.90 21.55
C SER A 39 -0.96 31.52 21.92
N VAL A 40 0.34 31.42 22.18
CA VAL A 40 1.03 30.21 22.62
C VAL A 40 1.74 30.51 23.93
N SER A 41 1.58 29.65 24.92
CA SER A 41 2.16 29.83 26.26
C SER A 41 2.67 28.50 26.84
N GLY A 42 3.62 28.57 27.77
CA GLY A 42 4.26 27.39 28.38
C GLY A 42 5.73 27.27 28.00
N GLN A 43 6.18 26.05 27.71
CA GLN A 43 7.52 25.75 27.21
C GLN A 43 7.76 26.33 25.81
N LEU A 44 6.69 26.46 25.02
CA LEU A 44 6.66 27.20 23.76
C LEU A 44 5.94 28.54 24.00
N ARG A 45 6.48 29.65 23.49
CA ARG A 45 5.87 30.99 23.64
C ARG A 45 5.87 31.74 22.33
N GLY A 46 4.72 32.30 21.99
CA GLY A 46 4.54 32.95 20.69
C GLY A 46 3.08 33.23 20.36
N HIS A 47 2.80 33.31 19.07
CA HIS A 47 1.45 33.54 18.56
C HIS A 47 1.15 32.63 17.37
N VAL A 48 -0.15 32.41 17.14
CA VAL A 48 -0.64 31.67 15.97
C VAL A 48 -0.68 32.63 14.78
N LEU A 49 -0.12 32.22 13.65
CA LEU A 49 -0.17 33.00 12.42
C LEU A 49 -1.56 32.88 11.75
N PRO A 50 -2.08 33.96 11.14
CA PRO A 50 -3.30 33.88 10.34
C PRO A 50 -3.07 33.04 9.07
N GLY A 51 -4.14 32.48 8.52
CA GLY A 51 -4.11 31.72 7.26
C GLY A 51 -4.16 30.21 7.41
N GLY A 52 -4.24 29.72 8.65
CA GLY A 52 -4.59 28.32 8.92
C GLY A 52 -6.06 28.02 8.68
N VAL A 53 -6.42 26.74 8.67
CA VAL A 53 -7.81 26.28 8.54
C VAL A 53 -8.06 25.05 9.40
N ASP A 54 -9.23 25.02 10.05
CA ASP A 54 -9.79 23.86 10.74
C ASP A 54 -10.89 23.23 9.86
N SER A 55 -10.56 22.08 9.26
CA SER A 55 -11.47 21.33 8.38
C SER A 55 -12.26 20.33 9.19
N GLN A 56 -13.59 20.42 9.17
CA GLN A 56 -14.46 19.62 10.02
C GLN A 56 -15.49 18.80 9.23
N ILE A 57 -15.64 17.55 9.63
CA ILE A 57 -16.67 16.61 9.23
C ILE A 57 -17.53 16.27 10.45
N ILE A 58 -18.75 16.79 10.48
CA ILE A 58 -19.71 16.55 11.57
C ILE A 58 -20.76 15.54 11.09
N GLU A 59 -20.81 14.39 11.74
CA GLU A 59 -21.77 13.33 11.46
C GLU A 59 -23.12 13.59 12.16
N PRO A 60 -24.23 12.99 11.67
CA PRO A 60 -25.56 13.12 12.29
C PRO A 60 -25.62 12.72 13.77
N ASP A 61 -24.73 11.86 14.23
CA ASP A 61 -24.65 11.39 15.63
C ASP A 61 -23.87 12.34 16.57
N GLY A 62 -23.52 13.53 16.08
CA GLY A 62 -22.78 14.55 16.81
C GLY A 62 -21.27 14.33 16.89
N THR A 63 -20.73 13.30 16.22
CA THR A 63 -19.29 13.08 16.10
C THR A 63 -18.69 14.05 15.08
N CYS A 64 -17.70 14.85 15.50
CA CYS A 64 -16.92 15.71 14.64
C CYS A 64 -15.51 15.15 14.45
N ARG A 65 -15.11 14.84 13.21
CA ARG A 65 -13.72 14.60 12.84
C ARG A 65 -13.12 15.89 12.31
N LEU A 66 -11.96 16.28 12.80
CA LEU A 66 -11.33 17.55 12.47
C LEU A 66 -9.85 17.39 12.09
N SER A 67 -9.39 18.25 11.19
CA SER A 67 -8.00 18.40 10.78
C SER A 67 -7.69 19.89 10.70
N ALA A 68 -6.93 20.39 11.68
CA ALA A 68 -6.53 21.79 11.76
C ALA A 68 -5.07 21.94 11.34
N ARG A 69 -4.81 22.80 10.36
CA ARG A 69 -3.47 23.12 9.86
C ARG A 69 -3.18 24.60 10.02
N TYR A 70 -2.14 24.93 10.78
CA TYR A 70 -1.77 26.31 11.09
C TYR A 70 -0.28 26.41 11.44
N ALA A 71 0.24 27.63 11.50
CA ALA A 71 1.63 27.89 11.87
C ALA A 71 1.70 28.74 13.15
N LEU A 72 2.76 28.54 13.91
CA LEU A 72 3.10 29.31 15.10
C LEU A 72 4.38 30.10 14.81
N GLN A 73 4.40 31.35 15.24
CA GLN A 73 5.62 32.15 15.31
C GLN A 73 6.07 32.22 16.78
N VAL A 74 7.24 31.65 17.05
CA VAL A 74 7.88 31.63 18.37
C VAL A 74 9.24 32.29 18.31
N ALA A 75 9.90 32.49 19.46
CA ALA A 75 11.20 33.18 19.50
C ALA A 75 12.30 32.38 18.77
N GLU A 76 12.22 31.05 18.84
CA GLU A 76 13.21 30.13 18.31
C GLU A 76 13.05 29.85 16.81
N GLY A 77 11.89 30.16 16.21
CA GLY A 77 11.58 29.86 14.81
C GLY A 77 10.08 29.76 14.52
N THR A 78 9.75 29.07 13.43
CA THR A 78 8.38 28.78 12.99
C THR A 78 8.06 27.31 13.25
N VAL A 79 6.85 27.04 13.74
CA VAL A 79 6.34 25.68 13.91
C VAL A 79 5.10 25.51 13.05
N TYR A 80 5.13 24.61 12.08
CA TYR A 80 3.93 24.15 11.40
C TYR A 80 3.25 23.07 12.24
N VAL A 81 1.93 23.18 12.41
CA VAL A 81 1.13 22.26 13.21
C VAL A 81 0.02 21.67 12.34
N GLU A 82 -0.03 20.35 12.26
CA GLU A 82 -1.21 19.62 11.81
C GLU A 82 -1.80 18.86 12.98
N ASN A 83 -3.03 19.21 13.37
CA ASN A 83 -3.72 18.65 14.52
C ASN A 83 -4.99 17.90 14.08
N ASN A 84 -4.92 16.57 14.12
CA ASN A 84 -6.01 15.69 13.71
C ASN A 84 -6.73 15.13 14.93
N GLY A 85 -8.06 15.11 14.93
CA GLY A 85 -8.77 14.53 16.06
C GLY A 85 -10.27 14.36 15.91
N ILE A 86 -10.87 13.98 17.05
CA ILE A 86 -12.30 13.72 17.18
C ILE A 86 -12.82 14.54 18.34
N ARG A 87 -13.94 15.23 18.09
CA ARG A 87 -14.74 15.93 19.10
C ARG A 87 -16.13 15.35 19.16
N ARG A 88 -16.67 15.13 20.36
CA ARG A 88 -18.07 14.78 20.59
C ARG A 88 -18.70 15.72 21.60
N VAL A 89 -19.93 16.14 21.32
CA VAL A 89 -20.76 16.93 22.24
C VAL A 89 -21.89 16.06 22.81
N PRO A 90 -22.45 16.40 23.99
CA PRO A 90 -23.57 15.66 24.56
C PRO A 90 -24.81 15.65 23.65
N ALA A 91 -25.60 14.57 23.71
CA ALA A 91 -26.75 14.35 22.81
C ALA A 91 -27.75 15.50 22.75
N GLN A 92 -27.99 16.18 23.88
CA GLN A 92 -28.91 17.32 23.96
C GLN A 92 -28.48 18.54 23.11
N TYR A 93 -27.24 18.58 22.64
CA TYR A 93 -26.70 19.66 21.81
C TYR A 93 -26.47 19.26 20.34
N HIS A 94 -26.89 18.06 19.93
CA HIS A 94 -26.65 17.56 18.57
C HIS A 94 -27.32 18.42 17.50
N ASP A 95 -28.56 18.83 17.71
CA ASP A 95 -29.29 19.68 16.76
C ASP A 95 -28.62 21.04 16.57
N GLN A 96 -28.04 21.58 17.64
CA GLN A 96 -27.37 22.88 17.63
C GLN A 96 -26.06 22.84 16.82
N LEU A 97 -25.43 21.66 16.67
CA LEU A 97 -24.30 21.51 15.75
C LEU A 97 -24.67 21.83 14.29
N PHE A 98 -25.94 21.74 13.92
CA PHE A 98 -26.43 22.03 12.57
C PHE A 98 -26.96 23.46 12.41
N ALA A 99 -27.00 24.24 13.49
CA ALA A 99 -27.32 25.67 13.44
C ALA A 99 -26.14 26.49 12.88
N ASP A 100 -26.45 27.70 12.43
CA ASP A 100 -25.44 28.70 12.01
C ASP A 100 -24.78 29.37 13.22
N ASP A 101 -25.49 29.39 14.35
CA ASP A 101 -25.03 30.01 15.57
C ASP A 101 -24.21 29.03 16.41
N MET A 102 -22.91 29.26 16.45
CA MET A 102 -21.96 28.44 17.22
C MET A 102 -21.80 28.91 18.67
N ARG A 103 -22.55 29.93 19.13
CA ARG A 103 -22.47 30.45 20.50
C ARG A 103 -22.92 29.45 21.56
N PHE A 104 -23.72 28.44 21.19
CA PHE A 104 -24.16 27.39 22.11
C PHE A 104 -23.01 26.59 22.73
N PHE A 105 -21.80 26.62 22.14
CA PHE A 105 -20.62 26.02 22.75
C PHE A 105 -20.29 26.62 24.12
N SER A 106 -20.66 27.88 24.36
CA SER A 106 -20.52 28.52 25.67
C SER A 106 -21.44 27.92 26.74
N ASP A 107 -22.50 27.22 26.33
CA ASP A 107 -23.47 26.58 27.22
C ASP A 107 -23.11 25.11 27.52
N ILE A 108 -22.02 24.59 26.94
CA ILE A 108 -21.52 23.24 27.17
C ILE A 108 -20.34 23.34 28.14
N PRO A 109 -20.41 22.71 29.33
CA PRO A 109 -19.26 22.61 30.22
C PRO A 109 -18.07 22.00 29.45
N PRO A 110 -16.85 22.59 29.49
CA PRO A 110 -15.71 22.09 28.74
C PRO A 110 -15.42 20.61 28.97
N GLU A 111 -15.62 20.11 30.19
CA GLU A 111 -15.49 18.71 30.59
C GLU A 111 -16.50 17.77 29.91
N ALA A 112 -17.63 18.31 29.44
CA ALA A 112 -18.66 17.58 28.71
C ALA A 112 -18.34 17.47 27.20
N ILE A 113 -17.33 18.20 26.71
CA ILE A 113 -16.82 18.09 25.34
C ILE A 113 -15.67 17.08 25.34
N TYR A 114 -15.92 15.90 24.78
CA TYR A 114 -14.85 14.94 24.55
C TYR A 114 -14.05 15.40 23.33
N PHE A 115 -12.83 15.91 23.54
CA PHE A 115 -11.95 16.41 22.48
C PHE A 115 -10.57 15.77 22.61
N ARG A 116 -10.23 14.88 21.66
CA ARG A 116 -8.89 14.28 21.58
C ARG A 116 -8.26 14.58 20.24
N THR A 117 -7.00 14.99 20.26
CA THR A 117 -6.23 15.20 19.04
C THR A 117 -4.81 14.65 19.15
N VAL A 118 -4.25 14.28 18.00
CA VAL A 118 -2.87 13.83 17.83
C VAL A 118 -2.18 14.86 16.93
N PRO A 119 -1.37 15.76 17.52
CA PRO A 119 -0.68 16.77 16.75
C PRO A 119 0.61 16.22 16.13
N THR A 120 0.95 16.75 14.97
CA THR A 120 2.23 16.58 14.30
C THR A 120 2.84 17.95 14.02
N PHE A 121 4.16 18.02 14.04
CA PHE A 121 4.90 19.27 13.97
C PHE A 121 5.95 19.21 12.86
N GLU A 122 6.12 20.32 12.14
CA GLU A 122 7.33 20.60 11.36
C GLU A 122 7.98 21.86 11.92
N VAL A 123 9.30 21.88 11.99
CA VAL A 123 10.06 22.96 12.61
C VAL A 123 11.20 23.41 11.69
N ASP A 124 11.50 24.69 11.70
CA ASP A 124 12.57 25.29 10.89
C ASP A 124 13.86 25.57 11.69
N ALA A 125 13.87 25.27 13.00
CA ALA A 125 14.98 25.56 13.91
C ALA A 125 15.36 24.34 14.77
N PRO A 126 16.67 24.03 14.90
CA PRO A 126 17.14 22.90 15.73
C PRO A 126 16.71 22.97 17.20
N ALA A 127 16.55 24.17 17.77
CA ALA A 127 16.08 24.36 19.15
C ALA A 127 14.65 23.82 19.39
N LEU A 128 13.89 23.59 18.32
CA LEU A 128 12.51 23.10 18.34
C LEU A 128 12.40 21.60 18.01
N SER A 129 13.52 20.89 17.78
CA SER A 129 13.51 19.49 17.33
C SER A 129 12.74 18.54 18.27
N TRP A 130 12.68 18.86 19.56
CA TRP A 130 11.95 18.09 20.57
C TRP A 130 10.46 17.92 20.27
N LEU A 131 9.86 18.84 19.50
CA LEU A 131 8.47 18.73 19.01
C LEU A 131 8.30 17.60 17.99
N THR A 132 9.34 17.29 17.21
CA THR A 132 9.30 16.28 16.13
C THR A 132 9.78 14.90 16.59
N THR A 133 10.49 14.82 17.71
CA THR A 133 11.06 13.57 18.25
C THR A 133 10.27 13.00 19.43
N SER A 134 9.13 13.60 19.77
CA SER A 134 8.32 13.19 20.93
C SER A 134 6.88 12.91 20.52
N LEU A 135 6.21 12.01 21.25
CA LEU A 135 4.78 11.77 21.10
C LEU A 135 4.00 12.79 21.94
N PHE A 136 2.97 13.38 21.35
CA PHE A 136 2.07 14.32 22.01
C PHE A 136 0.62 13.86 21.94
N ILE A 137 -0.11 14.15 23.01
CA ILE A 137 -1.57 14.09 23.05
C ILE A 137 -2.06 15.48 23.41
N CYS A 138 -3.13 15.93 22.75
CA CYS A 138 -3.74 17.20 23.05
C CYS A 138 -5.19 17.04 23.50
N ALA A 139 -5.50 17.73 24.61
CA ALA A 139 -6.84 17.93 25.13
C ALA A 139 -7.26 19.37 24.87
N GLY A 140 -8.54 19.59 24.56
CA GLY A 140 -8.98 20.92 24.15
C GLY A 140 -10.42 21.24 24.51
N GLY A 141 -10.69 22.54 24.64
CA GLY A 141 -12.02 23.10 24.81
C GLY A 141 -12.37 24.03 23.64
N ARG A 142 -13.66 24.21 23.38
CA ARG A 142 -14.17 25.21 22.42
C ARG A 142 -14.68 26.41 23.21
N THR A 143 -14.30 27.61 22.80
CA THR A 143 -14.91 28.86 23.28
C THR A 143 -15.79 29.46 22.18
N GLN A 144 -16.51 30.55 22.49
CA GLN A 144 -17.34 31.25 21.51
C GLN A 144 -16.55 31.66 20.25
N ASP A 145 -15.34 32.18 20.45
CA ASP A 145 -14.53 32.82 19.41
C ASP A 145 -13.28 32.00 19.05
N GLY A 146 -13.17 30.75 19.53
CA GLY A 146 -11.91 30.03 19.44
C GLY A 146 -11.86 28.61 19.99
N VAL A 147 -10.63 28.12 20.13
CA VAL A 147 -10.29 26.81 20.68
C VAL A 147 -9.12 26.99 21.65
N MET A 148 -9.20 26.33 22.80
CA MET A 148 -8.08 26.21 23.73
C MET A 148 -7.56 24.79 23.68
N LEU A 149 -6.26 24.63 23.52
CA LEU A 149 -5.58 23.35 23.35
C LEU A 149 -4.42 23.26 24.34
N ASP A 150 -4.40 22.20 25.15
CA ASP A 150 -3.28 21.83 26.01
C ASP A 150 -2.53 20.64 25.41
N PHE A 151 -1.21 20.78 25.28
CA PHE A 151 -0.34 19.78 24.68
C PHE A 151 0.45 19.06 25.77
N TYR A 152 0.34 17.74 25.79
CA TYR A 152 1.00 16.86 26.74
C TYR A 152 1.98 15.96 25.99
N GLN A 153 3.25 16.02 26.36
CA GLN A 153 4.25 15.04 25.94
C GLN A 153 4.03 13.74 26.73
N VAL A 154 4.12 12.61 26.05
CA VAL A 154 4.09 11.29 26.67
C VAL A 154 5.50 10.97 27.19
N ALA A 155 5.68 10.86 28.50
CA ALA A 155 6.97 10.60 29.15
C ALA A 155 7.15 9.12 29.53
N ASP A 156 8.39 8.62 29.36
CA ASP A 156 8.93 7.30 29.72
C ASP A 156 8.18 6.02 29.27
N PHE A 157 8.79 5.31 28.32
CA PHE A 157 8.58 3.87 28.08
C PHE A 157 9.70 3.08 28.76
N HIS A 158 9.52 2.69 30.03
CA HIS A 158 10.36 1.65 30.62
C HIS A 158 10.05 0.31 29.95
N PHE A 159 10.87 -0.09 28.98
CA PHE A 159 10.95 -1.40 28.32
C PHE A 159 9.62 -2.18 28.21
N LEU A 160 8.86 -1.87 27.17
CA LEU A 160 8.00 -2.81 26.45
C LEU A 160 7.74 -2.19 25.08
N HIS A 161 8.07 -2.92 24.01
CA HIS A 161 7.72 -2.58 22.64
C HIS A 161 6.18 -2.52 22.53
N ILE A 162 5.61 -1.35 22.77
CA ILE A 162 4.21 -1.05 22.49
C ILE A 162 4.22 -0.13 21.28
N THR A 163 3.97 -0.70 20.11
CA THR A 163 3.62 0.03 18.90
C THR A 163 2.24 0.67 19.12
N VAL A 164 2.21 1.95 19.48
CA VAL A 164 0.98 2.74 19.34
C VAL A 164 0.81 3.02 17.85
N ILE A 165 -0.10 2.29 17.21
CA ILE A 165 -0.46 2.52 15.81
C ILE A 165 -1.30 3.81 15.75
N ALA A 166 -0.62 4.95 15.64
CA ALA A 166 -1.23 6.17 15.12
C ALA A 166 -1.17 6.08 13.58
N VAL A 167 -2.28 5.74 12.95
CA VAL A 167 -2.41 5.79 11.49
C VAL A 167 -2.50 7.26 11.09
N SER A 168 -1.36 7.89 10.83
CA SER A 168 -1.27 9.14 10.06
C SER A 168 -0.67 8.83 8.69
N PRO A 169 -1.21 9.40 7.60
CA PRO A 169 -0.66 9.24 6.26
C PRO A 169 0.64 10.05 6.17
N PHE A 170 1.79 9.38 6.31
CA PHE A 170 3.09 10.01 6.15
C PHE A 170 3.38 10.22 4.65
N PHE A 171 3.47 11.49 4.25
CA PHE A 171 4.21 11.91 3.06
C PHE A 171 5.69 12.09 3.45
N PRO A 172 6.66 11.60 2.65
CA PRO A 172 8.07 11.75 3.00
C PRO A 172 8.55 13.20 2.87
N SER A 173 9.25 13.68 3.89
CA SER A 173 9.94 14.97 3.92
C SER A 173 11.16 14.95 3.00
N ARG A 174 11.24 15.91 2.07
CA ARG A 174 12.46 16.17 1.28
C ARG A 174 13.37 17.10 2.09
N GLN A 175 14.58 16.64 2.40
CA GLN A 175 15.68 17.53 2.75
C GLN A 175 15.92 18.51 1.59
N ARG A 176 15.74 19.82 1.83
CA ARG A 176 16.16 20.86 0.89
C ARG A 176 17.62 21.23 1.17
N SER A 177 18.49 20.83 0.26
CA SER A 177 19.80 21.47 0.09
C SER A 177 19.59 22.92 -0.38
N THR A 178 20.32 23.85 0.25
CA THR A 178 20.28 25.28 -0.03
C THR A 178 21.07 25.61 -1.30
N MET A 179 20.37 25.87 -2.40
CA MET A 179 20.88 26.73 -3.47
C MET A 179 19.76 27.67 -3.94
N ALA A 180 20.05 28.98 -3.88
CA ALA A 180 19.15 30.04 -4.33
C ALA A 180 18.97 29.99 -5.86
N PRO A 181 17.75 30.21 -6.39
CA PRO A 181 17.55 30.26 -7.83
C PRO A 181 17.92 31.64 -8.38
N SER A 182 18.91 31.68 -9.27
CA SER A 182 19.07 32.76 -10.22
C SER A 182 17.95 32.68 -11.26
N PHE A 183 17.14 33.72 -11.38
CA PHE A 183 16.15 33.85 -12.44
C PHE A 183 16.86 33.97 -13.79
N HIS A 184 16.82 32.89 -14.57
CA HIS A 184 16.98 32.92 -16.01
C HIS A 184 15.67 32.52 -16.67
N SER A 185 15.30 33.28 -17.70
CA SER A 185 14.14 33.05 -18.56
C SER A 185 14.12 31.62 -19.09
N PRO A 186 12.93 31.04 -19.37
CA PRO A 186 12.84 29.64 -19.78
C PRO A 186 13.43 29.48 -21.18
N GLU A 187 14.68 29.06 -21.27
CA GLU A 187 15.15 28.31 -22.41
C GLU A 187 14.42 26.97 -22.40
N SER A 188 13.75 26.65 -23.50
CA SER A 188 13.12 25.36 -23.73
C SER A 188 14.16 24.25 -23.64
N GLN A 189 14.24 23.55 -22.51
CA GLN A 189 14.86 22.24 -22.48
C GLN A 189 13.97 21.29 -23.26
N THR A 190 14.32 21.07 -24.52
CA THR A 190 13.83 19.99 -25.38
C THR A 190 14.40 18.67 -24.85
N GLY A 191 13.98 18.25 -23.66
CA GLY A 191 14.25 16.90 -23.16
C GLY A 191 13.53 15.89 -24.02
N ALA A 192 14.17 14.74 -24.30
CA ALA A 192 13.49 13.63 -24.97
C ALA A 192 12.28 13.20 -24.13
N VAL A 193 11.14 13.02 -24.80
CA VAL A 193 9.88 12.57 -24.20
C VAL A 193 9.67 11.09 -24.46
N MET A 194 8.88 10.45 -23.60
CA MET A 194 8.41 9.08 -23.74
C MET A 194 6.90 9.01 -23.58
N LYS A 195 6.30 8.00 -24.21
CA LYS A 195 4.91 7.61 -23.95
C LYS A 195 4.79 6.89 -22.61
N ALA A 196 3.71 7.19 -21.92
CA ALA A 196 3.25 6.46 -20.74
C ALA A 196 1.74 6.32 -20.74
N ILE A 197 1.23 5.34 -20.01
CA ILE A 197 -0.20 5.18 -19.76
C ILE A 197 -0.43 5.39 -18.27
N ALA A 198 -1.13 6.45 -17.93
CA ALA A 198 -1.35 6.88 -16.57
C ALA A 198 -2.84 6.94 -16.25
N ILE A 199 -3.18 6.75 -14.98
CA ILE A 199 -4.47 7.22 -14.47
C ILE A 199 -4.35 8.73 -14.20
N THR A 200 -5.14 9.54 -14.88
CA THR A 200 -5.02 11.02 -14.85
C THR A 200 -6.05 11.71 -13.96
N GLN A 201 -7.14 11.04 -13.63
CA GLN A 201 -8.22 11.60 -12.81
C GLN A 201 -8.96 10.51 -12.04
N ALA A 202 -9.43 10.83 -10.84
CA ALA A 202 -10.40 10.03 -10.13
C ALA A 202 -11.78 10.13 -10.83
N ALA A 203 -12.48 9.01 -11.01
CA ALA A 203 -13.82 8.99 -11.58
C ALA A 203 -14.86 9.30 -10.50
N ALA A 204 -15.87 10.09 -10.88
CA ALA A 204 -16.96 10.48 -10.00
C ALA A 204 -17.90 9.32 -9.61
N ASP A 205 -17.90 8.23 -10.37
CA ASP A 205 -18.75 7.05 -10.20
C ASP A 205 -18.00 5.79 -9.72
N GLY A 206 -16.71 5.94 -9.38
CA GLY A 206 -15.83 4.85 -8.96
C GLY A 206 -15.26 4.00 -10.10
N ASN A 207 -15.63 4.24 -11.36
CA ASN A 207 -15.06 3.52 -12.51
C ASN A 207 -13.90 4.30 -13.14
N ASN A 208 -12.71 4.13 -12.56
CA ASN A 208 -11.50 4.82 -13.02
C ASN A 208 -10.87 4.19 -14.28
N ILE A 209 -11.48 3.17 -14.89
CA ILE A 209 -10.95 2.48 -16.08
C ILE A 209 -10.76 3.43 -17.27
N PRO A 210 -11.75 4.27 -17.66
CA PRO A 210 -11.60 5.17 -18.80
C PRO A 210 -10.53 6.25 -18.57
N SER A 211 -10.15 6.50 -17.32
CA SER A 211 -9.11 7.46 -16.93
C SER A 211 -7.69 6.94 -17.13
N LEU A 212 -7.49 5.68 -17.55
CA LEU A 212 -6.21 5.18 -18.05
C LEU A 212 -6.00 5.69 -19.47
N THR A 213 -5.13 6.70 -19.63
CA THR A 213 -4.90 7.40 -20.90
C THR A 213 -3.42 7.47 -21.24
N GLU A 214 -3.12 7.57 -22.53
CA GLU A 214 -1.77 7.83 -23.03
C GLU A 214 -1.39 9.29 -22.78
N ILE A 215 -0.18 9.49 -22.27
CA ILE A 215 0.42 10.79 -21.99
C ILE A 215 1.89 10.80 -22.42
N ASP A 216 2.43 11.97 -22.70
CA ASP A 216 3.87 12.18 -22.88
C ASP A 216 4.50 12.64 -21.56
N LEU A 217 5.62 12.01 -21.18
CA LEU A 217 6.41 12.35 -20.00
C LEU A 217 7.87 12.57 -20.39
N PRO A 218 8.63 13.40 -19.66
CA PRO A 218 10.08 13.48 -19.86
C PRO A 218 10.74 12.14 -19.51
N ILE A 219 11.73 11.72 -20.30
CA ILE A 219 12.53 10.53 -19.96
C ILE A 219 13.33 10.82 -18.68
N PRO A 220 13.18 10.02 -17.61
CA PRO A 220 13.91 10.23 -16.38
C PRO A 220 15.39 9.85 -16.53
N THR A 221 16.25 10.43 -15.69
CA THR A 221 17.68 10.08 -15.63
C THR A 221 17.95 9.18 -14.43
N ALA A 222 18.74 8.11 -14.63
CA ALA A 222 19.15 7.22 -13.56
C ALA A 222 20.21 7.88 -12.66
N HIS A 223 20.05 7.73 -11.35
CA HIS A 223 20.95 8.24 -10.32
C HIS A 223 21.11 7.21 -9.20
N GLY A 224 22.19 7.29 -8.43
CA GLY A 224 22.47 6.35 -7.34
C GLY A 224 22.43 4.90 -7.83
N ARG A 225 21.54 4.09 -7.26
CA ARG A 225 21.37 2.65 -7.57
C ARG A 225 20.31 2.35 -8.62
N ASP A 226 19.77 3.36 -9.29
CA ASP A 226 18.74 3.15 -10.29
C ASP A 226 19.29 2.67 -11.63
N LEU A 227 18.51 1.80 -12.26
CA LEU A 227 18.58 1.50 -13.69
C LEU A 227 17.48 2.29 -14.40
N LEU A 228 17.79 2.89 -15.53
CA LEU A 228 16.78 3.29 -16.51
C LEU A 228 16.59 2.13 -17.48
N VAL A 229 15.40 1.54 -17.50
CA VAL A 229 15.10 0.39 -18.35
C VAL A 229 14.17 0.82 -19.48
N ALA A 230 14.54 0.52 -20.73
CA ALA A 230 13.67 0.61 -21.90
C ALA A 230 12.73 -0.60 -21.91
N VAL A 231 11.47 -0.38 -21.55
CA VAL A 231 10.46 -1.44 -21.36
C VAL A 231 10.06 -2.05 -22.71
N LYS A 232 10.03 -3.38 -22.77
CA LYS A 232 9.66 -4.16 -23.95
C LYS A 232 8.33 -4.89 -23.78
N ALA A 233 8.08 -5.43 -22.58
CA ALA A 233 6.84 -6.10 -22.25
C ALA A 233 6.47 -5.88 -20.78
N ILE A 234 5.18 -5.94 -20.49
CA ILE A 234 4.59 -5.80 -19.15
C ILE A 234 3.53 -6.89 -18.94
N SER A 235 3.11 -7.05 -17.69
CA SER A 235 1.90 -7.79 -17.39
C SER A 235 1.04 -7.05 -16.38
N VAL A 236 -0.25 -7.40 -16.33
CA VAL A 236 -1.21 -6.76 -15.42
C VAL A 236 -1.48 -7.70 -14.23
N ASN A 237 -1.62 -7.12 -13.05
CA ASN A 237 -1.88 -7.79 -11.78
C ASN A 237 -3.12 -7.22 -11.08
N PRO A 238 -3.70 -7.95 -10.10
CA PRO A 238 -4.77 -7.40 -9.27
C PRO A 238 -4.39 -6.11 -8.53
N VAL A 239 -3.10 -5.87 -8.22
CA VAL A 239 -2.68 -4.59 -7.63
C VAL A 239 -2.91 -3.42 -8.59
N ASP A 240 -2.79 -3.62 -9.90
CA ASP A 240 -3.08 -2.58 -10.89
C ASP A 240 -4.53 -2.12 -10.88
N THR A 241 -5.47 -3.05 -10.71
CA THR A 241 -6.88 -2.73 -10.63
C THR A 241 -7.22 -2.06 -9.30
N LYS A 242 -6.66 -2.57 -8.18
CA LYS A 242 -6.86 -2.01 -6.83
C LYS A 242 -6.30 -0.60 -6.68
N VAL A 243 -5.06 -0.36 -7.11
CA VAL A 243 -4.43 0.97 -7.03
C VAL A 243 -5.16 1.97 -7.92
N ARG A 244 -5.59 1.54 -9.11
CA ARG A 244 -6.42 2.38 -9.97
C ARG A 244 -7.77 2.72 -9.34
N ALA A 245 -8.48 1.73 -8.79
CA ALA A 245 -9.78 1.95 -8.16
C ALA A 245 -9.70 2.87 -6.93
N GLY A 246 -8.62 2.75 -6.14
CA GLY A 246 -8.35 3.60 -4.99
C GLY A 246 -7.73 4.97 -5.32
N PHE A 247 -7.54 5.31 -6.59
CA PHE A 247 -6.92 6.58 -6.98
C PHE A 247 -7.87 7.76 -6.71
N GLN A 248 -7.36 8.77 -5.98
CA GLN A 248 -8.10 9.97 -5.52
C GLN A 248 -7.34 11.28 -5.82
N GLY A 249 -6.33 11.24 -6.70
CA GLY A 249 -5.45 12.38 -6.96
C GLY A 249 -5.78 13.13 -8.25
N ASP A 250 -5.22 14.33 -8.37
CA ASP A 250 -5.31 15.17 -9.58
C ASP A 250 -4.01 15.14 -10.42
N THR A 251 -3.01 14.37 -9.98
CA THR A 251 -1.73 14.21 -10.68
C THR A 251 -1.66 12.85 -11.36
N PRO A 252 -1.25 12.78 -12.64
CA PRO A 252 -1.15 11.49 -13.34
C PRO A 252 -0.26 10.50 -12.60
N ARG A 253 -0.75 9.27 -12.43
CA ARG A 253 0.02 8.16 -11.87
C ARG A 253 0.21 7.06 -12.90
N VAL A 254 1.47 6.77 -13.24
CA VAL A 254 1.84 5.63 -14.08
C VAL A 254 1.83 4.37 -13.22
N LEU A 255 1.00 3.39 -13.61
CA LEU A 255 0.88 2.08 -12.94
C LEU A 255 1.80 1.04 -13.61
N GLY A 256 1.66 -0.24 -13.26
CA GLY A 256 2.42 -1.34 -13.83
C GLY A 256 3.48 -1.86 -12.86
N TRP A 257 3.37 -3.14 -12.48
CA TRP A 257 4.29 -3.81 -11.56
C TRP A 257 4.78 -5.16 -12.09
N ASP A 258 4.98 -5.24 -13.39
CA ASP A 258 5.73 -6.31 -14.06
C ASP A 258 6.36 -5.70 -15.31
N ALA A 259 7.65 -5.95 -15.52
CA ALA A 259 8.39 -5.42 -16.65
C ALA A 259 9.47 -6.38 -17.11
N VAL A 260 9.67 -6.38 -18.41
CA VAL A 260 10.86 -6.89 -19.09
C VAL A 260 11.38 -5.79 -19.99
N GLY A 261 12.69 -5.58 -20.00
CA GLY A 261 13.28 -4.55 -20.83
C GLY A 261 14.78 -4.66 -20.97
N VAL A 262 15.38 -3.64 -21.57
CA VAL A 262 16.82 -3.51 -21.73
C VAL A 262 17.31 -2.33 -20.91
N VAL A 263 18.37 -2.50 -20.13
CA VAL A 263 18.99 -1.41 -19.39
C VAL A 263 19.53 -0.38 -20.38
N GLN A 264 18.99 0.84 -20.34
CA GLN A 264 19.36 1.96 -21.20
C GLN A 264 20.52 2.76 -20.60
N SER A 265 20.45 3.03 -19.29
CA SER A 265 21.50 3.70 -18.53
C SER A 265 21.42 3.29 -17.06
N VAL A 266 22.47 3.60 -16.30
CA VAL A 266 22.60 3.25 -14.88
C VAL A 266 23.06 4.46 -14.08
N GLY A 267 22.65 4.52 -12.82
CA GLY A 267 23.16 5.47 -11.84
C GLY A 267 24.61 5.15 -11.45
N GLU A 268 25.26 6.12 -10.82
CA GLU A 268 26.68 6.10 -10.47
C GLU A 268 27.08 5.08 -9.39
N GLU A 269 26.13 4.54 -8.63
CA GLU A 269 26.37 3.52 -7.59
C GLU A 269 26.01 2.09 -8.03
N VAL A 270 25.48 1.93 -9.25
CA VAL A 270 25.07 0.62 -9.78
C VAL A 270 26.29 -0.26 -10.02
N THR A 271 26.18 -1.52 -9.62
CA THR A 271 27.24 -2.53 -9.76
C THR A 271 26.74 -3.87 -10.31
N LEU A 272 25.43 -4.13 -10.25
CA LEU A 272 24.83 -5.40 -10.65
C LEU A 272 24.54 -5.49 -12.16
N PHE A 273 24.42 -4.36 -12.85
CA PHE A 273 24.01 -4.30 -14.25
C PHE A 273 24.77 -3.24 -15.05
N ALA A 274 24.76 -3.40 -16.37
CA ALA A 274 25.29 -2.45 -17.33
C ALA A 274 24.28 -2.14 -18.45
N PRO A 275 24.42 -1.00 -19.15
CA PRO A 275 23.64 -0.72 -20.34
C PRO A 275 23.74 -1.85 -21.37
N GLY A 276 22.61 -2.26 -21.93
CA GLY A 276 22.47 -3.39 -22.86
C GLY A 276 22.01 -4.70 -22.22
N ASP A 277 22.00 -4.81 -20.89
CA ASP A 277 21.50 -6.00 -20.21
C ASP A 277 20.00 -6.17 -20.38
N GLU A 278 19.56 -7.40 -20.72
CA GLU A 278 18.15 -7.78 -20.71
C GLU A 278 17.72 -8.16 -19.29
N VAL A 279 16.71 -7.46 -18.77
CA VAL A 279 16.29 -7.54 -17.37
C VAL A 279 14.80 -7.74 -17.21
N TRP A 280 14.41 -8.28 -16.06
CA TRP A 280 13.02 -8.45 -15.65
C TRP A 280 12.84 -8.15 -14.16
N TYR A 281 11.69 -7.59 -13.78
CA TYR A 281 11.41 -7.13 -12.42
C TYR A 281 9.94 -6.76 -12.23
N ALA A 282 9.53 -6.56 -10.97
CA ALA A 282 8.21 -6.03 -10.61
C ALA A 282 8.23 -4.53 -10.25
N GLY A 283 9.34 -4.04 -9.69
CA GLY A 283 9.49 -2.64 -9.28
C GLY A 283 8.93 -2.36 -7.88
N ALA A 284 8.52 -1.12 -7.63
CA ALA A 284 8.10 -0.66 -6.31
C ALA A 284 6.78 0.13 -6.36
N LEU A 285 5.93 -0.01 -5.34
CA LEU A 285 4.62 0.64 -5.28
C LEU A 285 4.69 2.17 -5.15
N GLY A 286 5.74 2.66 -4.48
CA GLY A 286 5.97 4.09 -4.23
C GLY A 286 6.63 4.85 -5.39
N ARG A 287 6.90 4.18 -6.52
CA ARG A 287 7.57 4.74 -7.70
C ARG A 287 6.66 4.65 -8.92
N ALA A 288 7.01 5.38 -9.99
CA ALA A 288 6.30 5.25 -11.27
C ALA A 288 6.45 3.82 -11.82
N GLY A 289 5.33 3.25 -12.28
CA GLY A 289 5.27 1.87 -12.74
C GLY A 289 5.73 1.66 -14.19
N SER A 290 5.60 0.40 -14.65
CA SER A 290 6.11 -0.07 -15.94
C SER A 290 5.24 0.26 -17.15
N ASN A 291 4.08 0.89 -16.97
CA ASN A 291 3.23 1.35 -18.07
C ASN A 291 3.81 2.60 -18.77
N SER A 292 5.10 2.59 -19.11
CA SER A 292 5.84 3.65 -19.80
C SER A 292 7.01 3.09 -20.60
N GLU A 293 7.43 3.77 -21.67
CA GLU A 293 8.53 3.29 -22.53
C GLU A 293 9.86 3.18 -21.75
N TYR A 294 10.05 4.00 -20.72
CA TYR A 294 11.20 3.93 -19.83
C TYR A 294 10.80 4.01 -18.36
N GLN A 295 11.41 3.18 -17.53
CA GLN A 295 11.15 3.14 -16.09
C GLN A 295 12.45 3.16 -15.30
N LEU A 296 12.46 3.89 -14.18
CA LEU A 296 13.51 3.79 -13.17
C LEU A 296 13.20 2.69 -12.15
N VAL A 297 14.19 1.86 -11.85
CA VAL A 297 14.08 0.80 -10.83
C VAL A 297 15.43 0.59 -10.13
N ASP A 298 15.41 0.34 -8.81
CA ASP A 298 16.62 0.05 -8.02
C ASP A 298 17.22 -1.31 -8.44
N GLU A 299 18.53 -1.37 -8.68
CA GLU A 299 19.24 -2.58 -9.13
C GLU A 299 18.95 -3.82 -8.24
N ARG A 300 18.68 -3.61 -6.95
CA ARG A 300 18.47 -4.70 -5.98
C ARG A 300 17.10 -5.39 -6.13
N LEU A 301 16.20 -4.80 -6.92
CA LEU A 301 14.87 -5.34 -7.25
C LEU A 301 14.83 -6.01 -8.63
N VAL A 302 15.96 -6.03 -9.35
CA VAL A 302 16.05 -6.44 -10.76
C VAL A 302 16.88 -7.70 -10.88
N ALA A 303 16.57 -8.56 -11.85
CA ALA A 303 17.44 -9.66 -12.26
C ALA A 303 17.61 -9.68 -13.79
N HIS A 304 18.58 -10.45 -14.28
CA HIS A 304 18.63 -10.75 -15.70
C HIS A 304 17.41 -11.57 -16.13
N LYS A 305 16.86 -11.22 -17.29
CA LYS A 305 15.77 -11.95 -17.92
C LYS A 305 16.21 -13.40 -18.25
N PRO A 306 15.34 -14.42 -18.09
CA PRO A 306 15.62 -15.77 -18.57
C PRO A 306 15.92 -15.75 -20.08
N ARG A 307 16.97 -16.46 -20.49
CA ARG A 307 17.46 -16.48 -21.87
C ARG A 307 16.54 -17.29 -22.78
N THR A 308 15.84 -18.29 -22.24
CA THR A 308 15.01 -19.21 -23.02
C THR A 308 13.59 -18.68 -23.30
N LEU A 309 13.21 -17.53 -22.75
CA LEU A 309 11.88 -16.94 -22.95
C LEU A 309 11.93 -15.72 -23.87
N ASP A 310 10.84 -15.47 -24.59
CA ASP A 310 10.59 -14.16 -25.19
C ASP A 310 10.19 -13.12 -24.13
N ASN A 311 10.03 -11.85 -24.54
CA ASN A 311 9.74 -10.75 -23.62
C ASN A 311 8.37 -10.89 -22.95
N ALA A 312 7.32 -11.17 -23.73
CA ALA A 312 5.98 -11.42 -23.22
C ALA A 312 5.92 -12.56 -22.19
N SER A 313 6.51 -13.71 -22.51
CA SER A 313 6.54 -14.88 -21.62
C SER A 313 7.33 -14.62 -20.34
N ALA A 314 8.41 -13.83 -20.41
CA ALA A 314 9.15 -13.42 -19.24
C ALA A 314 8.36 -12.41 -18.39
N ALA A 315 7.66 -11.44 -18.99
CA ALA A 315 6.91 -10.40 -18.27
C ALA A 315 5.72 -10.95 -17.47
N ALA A 316 5.28 -12.18 -17.75
CA ALA A 316 4.24 -12.87 -17.00
C ALA A 316 4.63 -13.22 -15.56
N LEU A 317 5.89 -13.16 -15.18
CA LEU A 317 6.38 -13.83 -13.97
C LEU A 317 6.78 -12.93 -12.80
N PRO A 318 7.53 -11.81 -12.95
CA PRO A 318 8.31 -11.23 -11.85
C PRO A 318 7.57 -11.01 -10.54
N LEU A 319 6.44 -10.28 -10.54
CA LEU A 319 5.65 -10.03 -9.33
C LEU A 319 5.14 -11.32 -8.74
N THR A 320 4.57 -12.18 -9.57
CA THR A 320 3.99 -13.44 -9.10
C THR A 320 5.04 -14.42 -8.59
N ALA A 321 6.24 -14.41 -9.17
CA ALA A 321 7.37 -15.22 -8.75
C ALA A 321 7.93 -14.73 -7.42
N ILE A 322 8.10 -13.41 -7.24
CA ILE A 322 8.47 -12.82 -5.94
C ILE A 322 7.44 -13.20 -4.88
N THR A 323 6.16 -12.92 -5.13
CA THR A 323 5.07 -13.22 -4.17
C THR A 323 5.04 -14.71 -3.82
N ALA A 324 5.13 -15.61 -4.80
CA ALA A 324 5.11 -17.04 -4.54
C ALA A 324 6.35 -17.52 -3.76
N TRP A 325 7.54 -17.02 -4.13
CA TRP A 325 8.80 -17.37 -3.47
C TRP A 325 8.82 -16.88 -2.02
N GLU A 326 8.50 -15.62 -1.79
CA GLU A 326 8.47 -15.05 -0.45
C GLU A 326 7.40 -15.72 0.42
N LEU A 327 6.20 -15.97 -0.12
CA LEU A 327 5.14 -16.71 0.58
C LEU A 327 5.61 -18.10 1.01
N LEU A 328 6.20 -18.86 0.08
CA LEU A 328 6.58 -20.26 0.33
C LEU A 328 7.79 -20.37 1.25
N PHE A 329 8.90 -19.72 0.89
CA PHE A 329 10.19 -19.94 1.55
C PHE A 329 10.41 -18.98 2.72
N HIS A 330 9.89 -17.75 2.68
CA HIS A 330 10.14 -16.78 3.76
C HIS A 330 9.01 -16.71 4.79
N ARG A 331 7.74 -16.76 4.37
CA ARG A 331 6.58 -16.67 5.29
C ARG A 331 6.18 -18.02 5.85
N LEU A 332 5.92 -18.98 4.97
CA LEU A 332 5.60 -20.35 5.39
C LEU A 332 6.84 -21.10 5.88
N GLY A 333 8.05 -20.61 5.60
CA GLY A 333 9.31 -21.20 6.10
C GLY A 333 9.53 -22.63 5.61
N VAL A 334 9.11 -22.91 4.37
CA VAL A 334 9.40 -24.17 3.67
C VAL A 334 10.85 -24.13 3.19
N GLU A 335 11.52 -25.27 3.17
CA GLU A 335 12.91 -25.38 2.72
C GLU A 335 12.99 -26.03 1.33
N GLU A 336 13.90 -25.55 0.47
CA GLU A 336 14.20 -26.25 -0.79
C GLU A 336 14.71 -27.68 -0.49
N GLY A 337 14.13 -28.69 -1.15
CA GLY A 337 14.38 -30.11 -0.93
C GLY A 337 13.83 -30.67 0.39
N GLY A 338 13.21 -29.84 1.23
CA GLY A 338 12.72 -30.19 2.56
C GLY A 338 11.22 -30.51 2.63
N ASN A 339 10.70 -30.56 3.86
CA ASN A 339 9.27 -30.69 4.18
C ASN A 339 8.61 -31.99 3.67
N ALA A 340 9.34 -33.10 3.68
CA ALA A 340 8.79 -34.42 3.38
C ALA A 340 7.68 -34.80 4.37
N GLY A 341 6.52 -35.21 3.85
CA GLY A 341 5.33 -35.54 4.65
C GLY A 341 4.42 -34.35 4.96
N ASP A 342 4.88 -33.11 4.75
CA ASP A 342 4.03 -31.94 4.84
C ASP A 342 3.11 -31.85 3.61
N THR A 343 1.97 -31.20 3.80
CA THR A 343 0.97 -30.97 2.75
C THR A 343 0.63 -29.48 2.66
N LEU A 344 0.76 -28.93 1.44
CA LEU A 344 0.42 -27.56 1.09
C LEU A 344 -0.89 -27.52 0.29
N LEU A 345 -1.87 -26.77 0.78
CA LEU A 345 -3.09 -26.42 0.05
C LEU A 345 -2.98 -25.00 -0.52
N ILE A 346 -3.12 -24.87 -1.84
CA ILE A 346 -3.10 -23.60 -2.57
C ILE A 346 -4.53 -23.26 -3.05
N VAL A 347 -5.15 -22.25 -2.45
CA VAL A 347 -6.47 -21.76 -2.86
C VAL A 347 -6.31 -20.75 -4.00
N GLY A 348 -7.01 -20.96 -5.12
CA GLY A 348 -6.86 -20.11 -6.31
C GLY A 348 -5.64 -20.48 -7.16
N ALA A 349 -5.31 -21.78 -7.24
CA ALA A 349 -4.07 -22.26 -7.84
C ALA A 349 -3.95 -21.99 -9.35
N ALA A 350 -5.05 -21.70 -10.05
CA ALA A 350 -5.03 -21.39 -11.50
C ALA A 350 -4.74 -19.91 -11.83
N GLY A 351 -4.74 -19.02 -10.83
CA GLY A 351 -4.42 -17.61 -11.03
C GLY A 351 -2.91 -17.35 -11.19
N GLY A 352 -2.51 -16.10 -11.38
CA GLY A 352 -1.11 -15.73 -11.63
C GLY A 352 -0.12 -16.28 -10.58
N VAL A 353 -0.33 -15.94 -9.30
CA VAL A 353 0.53 -16.42 -8.20
C VAL A 353 0.39 -17.93 -8.01
N GLY A 354 -0.82 -18.47 -8.08
CA GLY A 354 -1.07 -19.90 -7.89
C GLY A 354 -0.34 -20.78 -8.91
N SER A 355 -0.27 -20.31 -10.16
CA SER A 355 0.33 -21.02 -11.27
C SER A 355 1.85 -21.20 -11.10
N ILE A 356 2.53 -20.18 -10.58
CA ILE A 356 3.98 -20.26 -10.32
C ILE A 356 4.26 -20.92 -8.96
N LEU A 357 3.46 -20.63 -7.93
CA LEU A 357 3.59 -21.26 -6.61
C LEU A 357 3.46 -22.78 -6.67
N THR A 358 2.50 -23.28 -7.45
CA THR A 358 2.31 -24.73 -7.65
C THR A 358 3.56 -25.36 -8.25
N GLN A 359 4.19 -24.72 -9.22
CA GLN A 359 5.43 -25.20 -9.83
C GLN A 359 6.58 -25.18 -8.84
N LEU A 360 6.81 -24.06 -8.14
CA LEU A 360 7.89 -23.94 -7.15
C LEU A 360 7.74 -24.98 -6.04
N ALA A 361 6.56 -25.11 -5.45
CA ALA A 361 6.30 -26.09 -4.40
C ALA A 361 6.51 -27.52 -4.90
N SER A 362 6.00 -27.87 -6.08
CA SER A 362 6.06 -29.25 -6.59
C SER A 362 7.45 -29.63 -7.11
N LYS A 363 8.26 -28.67 -7.54
CA LYS A 363 9.59 -28.92 -8.12
C LYS A 363 10.74 -28.76 -7.13
N LEU A 364 10.58 -27.89 -6.14
CA LEU A 364 11.66 -27.52 -5.23
C LEU A 364 11.47 -28.06 -3.82
N THR A 365 10.39 -28.77 -3.51
CA THR A 365 10.12 -29.28 -2.15
C THR A 365 9.71 -30.75 -2.19
N ALA A 366 9.71 -31.41 -1.03
CA ALA A 366 9.19 -32.77 -0.87
C ALA A 366 7.74 -32.80 -0.33
N MET A 367 7.02 -31.67 -0.41
CA MET A 367 5.64 -31.56 0.07
C MET A 367 4.64 -32.22 -0.89
N THR A 368 3.52 -32.69 -0.34
CA THR A 368 2.32 -32.94 -1.15
C THR A 368 1.63 -31.62 -1.46
N VAL A 369 1.43 -31.33 -2.75
CA VAL A 369 0.86 -30.06 -3.24
C VAL A 369 -0.56 -30.29 -3.74
N ILE A 370 -1.52 -29.61 -3.12
CA ILE A 370 -2.94 -29.61 -3.48
C ILE A 370 -3.29 -28.23 -4.02
N GLY A 371 -3.72 -28.13 -5.27
CA GLY A 371 -4.22 -26.88 -5.84
C GLY A 371 -5.74 -26.89 -5.95
N THR A 372 -6.39 -25.74 -5.72
CA THR A 372 -7.83 -25.60 -5.94
C THR A 372 -8.15 -24.95 -7.29
N ALA A 373 -9.14 -25.51 -8.00
CA ALA A 373 -9.72 -24.94 -9.21
C ALA A 373 -11.14 -25.51 -9.48
N SER A 374 -12.07 -24.67 -9.91
CA SER A 374 -13.49 -25.04 -10.05
C SER A 374 -13.96 -25.38 -11.48
N ARG A 375 -13.17 -25.08 -12.51
CA ARG A 375 -13.55 -25.33 -13.92
C ARG A 375 -12.62 -26.35 -14.57
N PRO A 376 -13.08 -27.17 -15.54
CA PRO A 376 -12.23 -28.19 -16.15
C PRO A 376 -10.90 -27.66 -16.69
N GLU A 377 -10.93 -26.53 -17.39
CA GLU A 377 -9.74 -25.90 -17.97
C GLU A 377 -8.77 -25.37 -16.91
N SER A 378 -9.28 -24.78 -15.83
CA SER A 378 -8.44 -24.30 -14.72
C SER A 378 -7.89 -25.45 -13.88
N GLN A 379 -8.64 -26.55 -13.73
CA GLN A 379 -8.13 -27.76 -13.09
C GLN A 379 -7.04 -28.41 -13.91
N GLN A 380 -7.20 -28.49 -15.23
CA GLN A 380 -6.15 -29.00 -16.12
C GLN A 380 -4.87 -28.16 -15.99
N TRP A 381 -4.99 -26.84 -16.05
CA TRP A 381 -3.88 -25.91 -15.85
C TRP A 381 -3.11 -26.18 -14.55
N VAL A 382 -3.82 -26.36 -13.43
CA VAL A 382 -3.21 -26.62 -12.11
C VAL A 382 -2.50 -27.99 -12.08
N ARG A 383 -3.06 -29.03 -12.73
CA ARG A 383 -2.38 -30.33 -12.86
C ARG A 383 -1.10 -30.19 -13.68
N GLU A 384 -1.15 -29.47 -14.79
CA GLU A 384 0.01 -29.23 -15.66
C GLU A 384 1.08 -28.33 -15.01
N ALA A 385 0.71 -27.54 -14.01
CA ALA A 385 1.63 -26.79 -13.16
C ALA A 385 2.33 -27.69 -12.12
N GLY A 386 1.88 -28.93 -11.94
CA GLY A 386 2.55 -29.94 -11.11
C GLY A 386 1.84 -30.29 -9.80
N ALA A 387 0.61 -29.80 -9.55
CA ALA A 387 -0.13 -30.19 -8.36
C ALA A 387 -0.36 -31.71 -8.32
N HIS A 388 -0.06 -32.33 -7.17
CA HIS A 388 -0.27 -33.75 -6.93
C HIS A 388 -1.77 -34.08 -6.87
N HIS A 389 -2.55 -33.16 -6.32
CA HIS A 389 -4.00 -33.25 -6.28
C HIS A 389 -4.65 -31.93 -6.71
N VAL A 390 -5.81 -32.02 -7.36
CA VAL A 390 -6.65 -30.86 -7.67
C VAL A 390 -8.05 -31.07 -7.13
N ILE A 391 -8.54 -30.06 -6.41
CA ILE A 391 -9.85 -30.06 -5.76
C ILE A 391 -10.67 -28.83 -6.14
N ASP A 392 -11.98 -28.92 -5.96
CA ASP A 392 -12.92 -27.87 -6.33
C ASP A 392 -13.30 -26.97 -5.14
N HIS A 393 -12.76 -25.74 -5.10
CA HIS A 393 -13.06 -24.77 -4.04
C HIS A 393 -14.48 -24.18 -4.10
N SER A 394 -15.30 -24.52 -5.11
CA SER A 394 -16.74 -24.18 -5.10
C SER A 394 -17.57 -25.14 -4.24
N LYS A 395 -16.97 -26.27 -3.81
CA LYS A 395 -17.56 -27.27 -2.93
C LYS A 395 -17.01 -27.16 -1.50
N PRO A 396 -17.64 -27.80 -0.51
CA PRO A 396 -17.10 -27.86 0.83
C PRO A 396 -15.69 -28.45 0.85
N LEU A 397 -14.73 -27.67 1.35
CA LEU A 397 -13.30 -28.02 1.30
C LEU A 397 -12.99 -29.33 2.02
N ALA A 398 -13.67 -29.61 3.14
CA ALA A 398 -13.49 -30.85 3.90
C ALA A 398 -13.87 -32.10 3.08
N ASP A 399 -14.96 -32.04 2.33
CA ASP A 399 -15.43 -33.16 1.51
C ASP A 399 -14.47 -33.43 0.35
N GLU A 400 -13.98 -32.37 -0.28
CA GLU A 400 -13.01 -32.46 -1.36
C GLU A 400 -11.63 -32.97 -0.90
N LEU A 401 -11.17 -32.59 0.29
CA LEU A 401 -9.97 -33.15 0.91
C LEU A 401 -10.17 -34.64 1.24
N ALA A 402 -11.31 -35.00 1.84
CA ALA A 402 -11.65 -36.38 2.15
C ALA A 402 -11.73 -37.26 0.89
N ARG A 403 -12.27 -36.71 -0.22
CA ARG A 403 -12.34 -37.39 -1.52
C ARG A 403 -10.96 -37.83 -2.04
N ILE A 404 -9.91 -37.08 -1.75
CA ILE A 404 -8.52 -37.41 -2.12
C ILE A 404 -7.75 -38.13 -1.00
N GLY A 405 -8.44 -38.53 0.07
CA GLY A 405 -7.85 -39.28 1.19
C GLY A 405 -7.06 -38.43 2.18
N ILE A 406 -7.22 -37.10 2.16
CA ILE A 406 -6.49 -36.17 3.04
C ILE A 406 -7.46 -35.61 4.08
N THR A 407 -7.11 -35.77 5.36
CA THR A 407 -7.96 -35.31 6.48
C THR A 407 -7.56 -33.93 7.00
N SER A 408 -6.28 -33.57 6.85
CA SER A 408 -5.76 -32.26 7.24
C SER A 408 -4.52 -31.89 6.44
N VAL A 409 -4.23 -30.60 6.36
CA VAL A 409 -3.04 -30.05 5.69
C VAL A 409 -2.17 -29.28 6.68
N THR A 410 -0.87 -29.25 6.44
CA THR A 410 0.08 -28.55 7.33
C THR A 410 0.21 -27.07 7.01
N HIS A 411 0.06 -26.72 5.72
CA HIS A 411 0.26 -25.38 5.19
C HIS A 411 -0.89 -25.00 4.26
N VAL A 412 -1.32 -23.75 4.33
CA VAL A 412 -2.29 -23.15 3.41
C VAL A 412 -1.70 -21.88 2.81
N ALA A 413 -1.78 -21.76 1.50
CA ALA A 413 -1.57 -20.52 0.75
C ALA A 413 -2.91 -20.08 0.15
N SER A 414 -3.53 -19.06 0.74
CA SER A 414 -4.82 -18.52 0.29
C SER A 414 -4.60 -17.32 -0.61
N LEU A 415 -4.84 -17.48 -1.91
CA LEU A 415 -4.48 -16.46 -2.91
C LEU A 415 -5.67 -15.62 -3.38
N THR A 416 -6.88 -16.00 -3.00
CA THR A 416 -8.14 -15.33 -3.35
C THR A 416 -9.26 -15.80 -2.43
N ASN A 417 -10.26 -14.94 -2.22
CA ASN A 417 -11.48 -15.23 -1.47
C ASN A 417 -11.22 -15.76 -0.06
N THR A 418 -10.17 -15.26 0.61
CA THR A 418 -9.79 -15.75 1.94
C THR A 418 -10.91 -15.56 2.94
N GLU A 419 -11.60 -14.40 2.96
CA GLU A 419 -12.72 -14.14 3.87
C GLU A 419 -13.82 -15.22 3.77
N GLN A 420 -14.20 -15.59 2.54
CA GLN A 420 -15.19 -16.62 2.28
C GLN A 420 -14.74 -18.01 2.75
N HIS A 421 -13.47 -18.34 2.57
CA HIS A 421 -12.94 -19.67 2.86
C HIS A 421 -12.31 -19.80 4.26
N PHE A 422 -12.20 -18.71 5.02
CA PHE A 422 -11.31 -18.63 6.19
C PHE A 422 -11.57 -19.74 7.21
N ASN A 423 -12.82 -19.90 7.66
CA ASN A 423 -13.19 -20.96 8.61
C ASN A 423 -12.95 -22.37 8.06
N ALA A 424 -13.18 -22.59 6.76
CA ALA A 424 -12.91 -23.88 6.13
C ALA A 424 -11.41 -24.18 6.07
N LEU A 425 -10.57 -23.17 5.84
CA LEU A 425 -9.11 -23.30 5.84
C LEU A 425 -8.58 -23.60 7.26
N ILE A 426 -9.11 -22.93 8.28
CA ILE A 426 -8.81 -23.22 9.69
C ILE A 426 -9.18 -24.67 10.04
N ASN A 427 -10.33 -25.14 9.56
CA ASN A 427 -10.77 -26.52 9.79
C ASN A 427 -9.88 -27.54 9.06
N ALA A 428 -9.43 -27.23 7.84
CA ALA A 428 -8.53 -28.07 7.06
C ALA A 428 -7.11 -28.15 7.64
N LEU A 429 -6.64 -27.11 8.32
CA LEU A 429 -5.29 -27.08 8.90
C LEU A 429 -5.14 -28.07 10.07
N ALA A 430 -4.03 -28.80 10.10
CA ALA A 430 -3.59 -29.55 11.27
C ALA A 430 -3.24 -28.59 12.43
N PRO A 431 -3.30 -29.02 13.69
CA PRO A 431 -2.79 -28.23 14.81
C PRO A 431 -1.35 -27.77 14.55
N GLN A 432 -1.04 -26.52 14.90
CA GLN A 432 0.25 -25.83 14.64
C GLN A 432 0.55 -25.58 13.16
N GLY A 433 -0.42 -25.77 12.27
CA GLY A 433 -0.29 -25.44 10.86
C GLY A 433 -0.11 -23.94 10.59
N LYS A 434 0.26 -23.63 9.34
CA LYS A 434 0.56 -22.26 8.90
C LYS A 434 -0.40 -21.84 7.78
N LEU A 435 -1.03 -20.67 7.95
CA LEU A 435 -1.86 -20.04 6.93
C LEU A 435 -1.17 -18.78 6.43
N ALA A 436 -0.92 -18.69 5.13
CA ALA A 436 -0.48 -17.47 4.48
C ALA A 436 -1.55 -16.97 3.49
N LEU A 437 -1.67 -15.66 3.36
CA LEU A 437 -2.56 -15.01 2.39
C LEU A 437 -1.90 -13.83 1.68
N ILE A 438 -2.45 -13.48 0.51
CA ILE A 438 -2.01 -12.33 -0.32
C ILE A 438 -3.16 -11.42 -0.78
N ASP A 439 -4.41 -11.84 -0.58
CA ASP A 439 -5.59 -11.05 -0.92
C ASP A 439 -6.01 -10.12 0.23
N ASP A 440 -7.00 -9.27 -0.02
CA ASP A 440 -7.40 -8.20 0.91
C ASP A 440 -8.84 -8.47 1.39
N PRO A 441 -9.05 -9.36 2.38
CA PRO A 441 -10.36 -9.53 3.00
C PRO A 441 -10.80 -8.23 3.68
N GLU A 442 -12.09 -7.89 3.64
CA GLU A 442 -12.60 -6.69 4.32
C GLU A 442 -12.50 -6.84 5.83
N THR A 443 -12.80 -8.06 6.31
CA THR A 443 -12.64 -8.43 7.71
C THR A 443 -11.94 -9.79 7.84
N LEU A 444 -11.15 -9.93 8.91
CA LEU A 444 -10.46 -11.19 9.21
C LEU A 444 -10.48 -11.43 10.73
N ASP A 445 -11.41 -12.27 11.19
CA ASP A 445 -11.48 -12.68 12.59
C ASP A 445 -10.44 -13.75 12.90
N VAL A 446 -9.32 -13.37 13.51
CA VAL A 446 -8.22 -14.29 13.82
C VAL A 446 -8.46 -15.17 15.06
N VAL A 447 -9.51 -14.92 15.84
CA VAL A 447 -9.78 -15.65 17.10
C VAL A 447 -9.89 -17.17 16.90
N PRO A 448 -10.54 -17.70 15.84
CA PRO A 448 -10.65 -19.15 15.63
C PRO A 448 -9.31 -19.87 15.39
N LEU A 449 -8.24 -19.16 15.02
CA LEU A 449 -6.89 -19.73 14.88
C LEU A 449 -6.33 -20.29 16.20
N LYS A 450 -6.79 -19.73 17.33
CA LYS A 450 -6.28 -20.04 18.68
C LYS A 450 -6.43 -21.52 19.06
N ALA A 451 -7.56 -22.14 18.74
CA ALA A 451 -7.86 -23.51 19.17
C ALA A 451 -6.85 -24.54 18.64
N LYS A 452 -6.28 -24.26 17.47
CA LYS A 452 -5.26 -25.10 16.82
C LYS A 452 -3.85 -24.51 16.90
N SER A 453 -3.65 -23.38 17.60
CA SER A 453 -2.38 -22.65 17.64
C SER A 453 -1.79 -22.39 16.25
N LEU A 454 -2.64 -21.99 15.31
CA LEU A 454 -2.23 -21.74 13.93
C LEU A 454 -1.46 -20.42 13.83
N SER A 455 -0.48 -20.38 12.94
CA SER A 455 0.18 -19.13 12.55
C SER A 455 -0.49 -18.51 11.33
N LEU A 456 -0.53 -17.18 11.30
CA LEU A 456 -1.07 -16.40 10.20
C LEU A 456 0.04 -15.49 9.64
N HIS A 457 0.24 -15.53 8.33
CA HIS A 457 1.26 -14.76 7.65
C HIS A 457 0.66 -13.97 6.50
N TRP A 458 1.00 -12.69 6.39
CA TRP A 458 0.69 -11.92 5.21
C TRP A 458 1.90 -11.90 4.28
N GLU A 459 1.70 -12.16 3.00
CA GLU A 459 2.73 -11.89 1.99
C GLU A 459 2.34 -10.66 1.17
N PHE A 460 3.23 -9.67 1.17
CA PHE A 460 3.09 -8.44 0.40
C PHE A 460 4.45 -8.06 -0.16
N MET A 461 4.69 -8.43 -1.42
CA MET A 461 6.00 -8.34 -2.05
C MET A 461 6.57 -6.91 -2.13
N PHE A 462 5.73 -5.88 -2.01
CA PHE A 462 6.21 -4.50 -1.97
C PHE A 462 6.83 -4.11 -0.63
N THR A 463 6.61 -4.87 0.45
CA THR A 463 7.12 -4.56 1.82
C THR A 463 8.60 -4.20 1.79
N ARG A 464 9.43 -5.03 1.18
CA ARG A 464 10.88 -4.82 1.10
C ARG A 464 11.24 -3.49 0.44
N SER A 465 10.62 -3.21 -0.72
CA SER A 465 10.85 -1.96 -1.46
C SER A 465 10.24 -0.71 -0.80
N MET A 466 9.13 -0.88 -0.08
CA MET A 466 8.40 0.22 0.55
C MET A 466 9.10 0.70 1.82
N PHE A 467 9.70 -0.22 2.56
CA PHE A 467 10.41 0.07 3.81
C PHE A 467 11.93 0.03 3.65
N GLU A 468 12.43 -0.15 2.43
CA GLU A 468 13.85 -0.25 2.10
C GLU A 468 14.61 -1.17 3.06
N THR A 469 14.05 -2.37 3.28
CA THR A 469 14.57 -3.30 4.30
C THR A 469 15.99 -3.74 3.98
N ASP A 470 16.77 -4.10 5.01
CA ASP A 470 18.15 -4.57 4.84
C ASP A 470 18.25 -5.77 3.89
N ASP A 471 17.21 -6.59 3.81
CA ASP A 471 17.11 -7.77 2.95
C ASP A 471 16.45 -7.50 1.58
N MET A 472 16.28 -6.24 1.16
CA MET A 472 15.61 -5.91 -0.11
C MET A 472 16.25 -6.58 -1.34
N ILE A 473 17.57 -6.79 -1.30
CA ILE A 473 18.33 -7.53 -2.33
C ILE A 473 17.85 -8.98 -2.55
N ALA A 474 17.12 -9.56 -1.60
CA ALA A 474 16.58 -10.90 -1.76
C ALA A 474 15.64 -11.03 -2.98
N GLN A 475 15.03 -9.94 -3.46
CA GLN A 475 14.22 -9.97 -4.69
C GLN A 475 15.07 -10.14 -5.96
N HIS A 476 16.22 -9.46 -6.07
CA HIS A 476 17.21 -9.75 -7.11
C HIS A 476 17.65 -11.23 -7.06
N GLN A 477 17.98 -11.72 -5.87
CA GLN A 477 18.49 -13.08 -5.68
C GLN A 477 17.46 -14.15 -6.07
N LEU A 478 16.21 -14.00 -5.61
CA LEU A 478 15.16 -14.96 -5.94
C LEU A 478 14.78 -14.88 -7.42
N LEU A 479 14.71 -13.70 -8.04
CA LEU A 479 14.41 -13.59 -9.47
C LEU A 479 15.53 -14.20 -10.32
N THR A 480 16.79 -14.04 -9.90
CA THR A 480 17.94 -14.72 -10.53
C THR A 480 17.81 -16.23 -10.42
N ARG A 481 17.39 -16.74 -9.26
CA ARG A 481 17.14 -18.18 -9.05
C ARG A 481 15.99 -18.69 -9.91
N VAL A 482 14.88 -17.96 -9.99
CA VAL A 482 13.73 -18.29 -10.83
C VAL A 482 14.13 -18.29 -12.32
N ALA A 483 14.95 -17.33 -12.76
CA ALA A 483 15.43 -17.31 -14.14
C ALA A 483 16.26 -18.55 -14.48
N ALA A 484 17.15 -18.98 -13.59
CA ALA A 484 17.91 -20.22 -13.77
C ALA A 484 17.02 -21.48 -13.83
N LEU A 485 15.94 -21.51 -13.04
CA LEU A 485 14.96 -22.61 -13.06
C LEU A 485 14.11 -22.64 -14.35
N ILE A 486 13.96 -21.51 -15.01
CA ILE A 486 13.30 -21.43 -16.33
C ILE A 486 14.26 -21.88 -17.42
N ASP A 487 15.48 -21.36 -17.41
CA ASP A 487 16.51 -21.66 -18.42
C ASP A 487 16.90 -23.15 -18.42
N ASN A 488 16.81 -23.83 -17.27
CA ASN A 488 17.04 -25.27 -17.16
C ASN A 488 15.75 -26.12 -17.31
N HIS A 489 14.63 -25.49 -17.66
CA HIS A 489 13.32 -26.12 -17.85
C HIS A 489 12.72 -26.82 -16.63
N THR A 490 13.13 -26.46 -15.41
CA THR A 490 12.52 -26.97 -14.18
C THR A 490 11.12 -26.42 -13.97
N ILE A 491 10.93 -25.13 -14.28
CA ILE A 491 9.63 -24.44 -14.28
C ILE A 491 9.42 -23.73 -15.63
N LYS A 492 8.18 -23.38 -15.93
CA LYS A 492 7.77 -22.72 -17.19
C LYS A 492 7.03 -21.41 -16.91
N THR A 493 6.95 -20.57 -17.95
CA THR A 493 6.13 -19.36 -17.92
C THR A 493 4.67 -19.66 -17.58
N THR A 494 4.02 -18.69 -16.95
CA THR A 494 2.59 -18.68 -16.61
C THR A 494 1.77 -17.80 -17.55
N LEU A 495 2.35 -17.40 -18.69
CA LEU A 495 1.66 -16.67 -19.76
C LEU A 495 0.34 -17.37 -20.12
N GLY A 496 -0.77 -16.65 -19.97
CA GLY A 496 -2.11 -17.12 -20.31
C GLY A 496 -2.65 -16.44 -21.57
N GLU A 497 -2.73 -15.10 -21.54
CA GLU A 497 -3.27 -14.31 -22.66
C GLU A 497 -2.30 -13.19 -23.07
N HIS A 498 -2.19 -12.96 -24.38
CA HIS A 498 -1.39 -11.87 -24.95
C HIS A 498 -2.30 -10.81 -25.58
N TYR A 499 -2.31 -9.58 -25.06
CA TYR A 499 -3.25 -8.53 -25.48
C TYR A 499 -2.67 -7.55 -26.51
N GLY A 500 -1.44 -7.80 -26.98
CA GLY A 500 -0.81 -7.04 -28.06
C GLY A 500 -0.03 -5.84 -27.53
N ALA A 501 -0.02 -4.75 -28.28
CA ALA A 501 0.71 -3.53 -27.95
C ALA A 501 0.27 -2.91 -26.62
N ILE A 502 1.21 -2.28 -25.93
CA ILE A 502 1.04 -1.51 -24.71
C ILE A 502 0.37 -0.18 -25.07
N THR A 503 -0.96 -0.21 -25.17
CA THR A 503 -1.82 0.95 -25.45
C THR A 503 -2.83 1.11 -24.34
N ALA A 504 -3.38 2.32 -24.16
CA ALA A 504 -4.41 2.56 -23.15
C ALA A 504 -5.62 1.61 -23.35
N ALA A 505 -6.04 1.40 -24.60
CA ALA A 505 -7.16 0.52 -24.92
C ALA A 505 -6.92 -0.94 -24.48
N ASN A 506 -5.72 -1.47 -24.73
CA ASN A 506 -5.38 -2.84 -24.36
C ASN A 506 -5.18 -3.00 -22.85
N LEU A 507 -4.58 -2.02 -22.16
CA LEU A 507 -4.50 -2.02 -20.70
C LEU A 507 -5.88 -1.96 -20.05
N GLN A 508 -6.77 -1.09 -20.52
CA GLN A 508 -8.15 -1.06 -20.04
C GLN A 508 -8.87 -2.40 -20.22
N LYS A 509 -8.65 -3.08 -21.37
CA LYS A 509 -9.17 -4.43 -21.63
C LYS A 509 -8.59 -5.44 -20.63
N ALA A 510 -7.27 -5.43 -20.41
CA ALA A 510 -6.58 -6.33 -19.49
C ALA A 510 -7.07 -6.16 -18.04
N HIS A 511 -7.21 -4.92 -17.57
CA HIS A 511 -7.75 -4.66 -16.23
C HIS A 511 -9.22 -5.13 -16.10
N ARG A 512 -10.08 -4.86 -17.11
CA ARG A 512 -11.47 -5.36 -17.11
C ARG A 512 -11.53 -6.87 -16.99
N GLN A 513 -10.65 -7.58 -17.73
CA GLN A 513 -10.57 -9.04 -17.67
C GLN A 513 -10.13 -9.53 -16.29
N LEU A 514 -9.13 -8.90 -15.67
CA LEU A 514 -8.66 -9.27 -14.33
C LEU A 514 -9.74 -9.07 -13.26
N GLU A 515 -10.53 -7.99 -13.34
CA GLU A 515 -11.62 -7.71 -12.40
C GLU A 515 -12.74 -8.75 -12.46
N THR A 516 -12.82 -9.57 -13.51
CA THR A 516 -13.76 -10.72 -13.54
C THR A 516 -13.37 -11.87 -12.61
N GLY A 517 -12.10 -11.93 -12.19
CA GLY A 517 -11.55 -13.05 -11.41
C GLY A 517 -11.48 -14.38 -12.19
N ARG A 518 -11.65 -14.37 -13.52
CA ARG A 518 -11.72 -15.58 -14.36
C ARG A 518 -10.46 -15.88 -15.16
N ALA A 519 -9.51 -14.95 -15.21
CA ALA A 519 -8.25 -15.15 -15.92
C ALA A 519 -7.50 -16.38 -15.39
N VAL A 520 -6.94 -17.18 -16.31
CA VAL A 520 -6.06 -18.30 -16.01
C VAL A 520 -4.65 -17.91 -16.43
N GLY A 521 -3.67 -18.09 -15.53
CA GLY A 521 -2.32 -17.58 -15.75
C GLY A 521 -2.28 -16.05 -15.77
N LYS A 522 -1.52 -15.48 -16.71
CA LYS A 522 -1.15 -14.06 -16.75
C LYS A 522 -1.49 -13.39 -18.07
N ILE A 523 -1.95 -12.14 -17.99
CA ILE A 523 -2.23 -11.28 -19.15
C ILE A 523 -1.04 -10.36 -19.38
N VAL A 524 -0.47 -10.41 -20.59
CA VAL A 524 0.72 -9.62 -20.96
C VAL A 524 0.45 -8.72 -22.15
N LEU A 525 1.27 -7.67 -22.26
CA LEU A 525 1.30 -6.73 -23.37
C LEU A 525 2.77 -6.46 -23.73
N GLU A 526 3.08 -6.28 -25.01
CA GLU A 526 4.45 -6.02 -25.48
C GLU A 526 4.48 -5.01 -26.63
N GLY A 527 5.48 -4.12 -26.60
CA GLY A 527 5.69 -3.03 -27.56
C GLY A 527 4.75 -1.83 -27.37
N PHE A 528 5.31 -0.62 -27.25
CA PHE A 528 4.58 0.66 -27.14
C PHE A 528 4.15 1.23 -28.49
#